data_AF-A0A937W131-F1
#
_entry.id   AF-A0A937W131-F1
#
_cell.length_a   1.000
_cell.length_b   1.000
_cell.length_c   1.000
_cell.angle_alpha   90.00
_cell.angle_beta   90.00
_cell.angle_gamma   90.00
#
_symmetry.space_group_name_H-M   'P 1'
#
loop_
_entity.id
_entity.type
_entity.pdbx_description
1 polymer ?
#
loop_
_entity_poly.entity_id
_entity_poly.type
_entity_poly.pdbx_seq_one_letter_code
_entity_poly.pdbx_strand_id
1 'polypeptide(L)'
;MMNVQQAIEKFRTFSPQEKMDMLVHLAHALTILARDTYIVTGEGVAEPARLRRITEVQHRLLGALIALMKQETTRYPDEVLVRLVLEHSDDQGLQDQLLETFHHLTAQLAAVITSQRHRADGE
;
A
#
# COMPACT_ATOMS: atom_id res chain seq x y z
N MET A 1 -13.52 -4.72 -9.68
CA MET A 1 -12.48 -3.82 -9.13
C MET A 1 -12.63 -3.84 -7.62
N MET A 2 -11.53 -3.94 -6.87
CA MET A 2 -11.56 -3.94 -5.41
C MET A 2 -11.97 -2.55 -4.89
N ASN A 3 -12.84 -2.48 -3.89
CA ASN A 3 -13.16 -1.23 -3.19
C ASN A 3 -12.45 -1.15 -1.81
N VAL A 4 -12.53 0.00 -1.15
CA VAL A 4 -11.86 0.22 0.16
C VAL A 4 -12.33 -0.78 1.22
N GLN A 5 -13.63 -1.09 1.27
CA GLN A 5 -14.16 -2.04 2.24
C GLN A 5 -13.58 -3.45 2.04
N GLN A 6 -13.51 -3.91 0.79
CA GLN A 6 -12.88 -5.19 0.44
C GLN A 6 -11.38 -5.19 0.75
N ALA A 7 -10.68 -4.06 0.56
CA ALA A 7 -9.28 -3.93 0.92
C ALA A 7 -9.06 -4.02 2.44
N ILE A 8 -9.94 -3.38 3.25
CA ILE A 8 -9.90 -3.47 4.72
C ILE A 8 -10.07 -4.93 5.16
N GLU A 9 -11.12 -5.59 4.66
CA GLU A 9 -11.42 -6.98 4.99
C GLU A 9 -10.25 -7.89 4.64
N LYS A 10 -9.65 -7.69 3.46
CA LYS A 10 -8.51 -8.47 3.02
C LYS A 10 -7.28 -8.22 3.88
N PHE A 11 -6.94 -6.96 4.15
CA PHE A 11 -5.77 -6.60 4.96
C PHE A 11 -5.85 -7.15 6.39
N ARG A 12 -7.06 -7.21 6.98
CA ARG A 12 -7.28 -7.80 8.31
C ARG A 12 -6.93 -9.28 8.37
N THR A 13 -7.03 -10.01 7.26
CA THR A 13 -6.67 -11.44 7.20
C THR A 13 -5.17 -11.70 7.19
N PHE A 14 -4.35 -10.68 6.94
CA PHE A 14 -2.90 -10.83 6.86
C PHE A 14 -2.29 -10.98 8.26
N SER A 15 -1.36 -11.91 8.37
CA SER A 15 -0.39 -11.98 9.46
C SER A 15 0.45 -10.71 9.54
N PRO A 16 1.12 -10.44 10.67
CA PRO A 16 2.01 -9.28 10.78
C PRO A 16 3.08 -9.23 9.69
N GLN A 17 3.65 -10.38 9.29
CA GLN A 17 4.65 -10.44 8.23
C GLN A 17 4.07 -10.07 6.87
N GLU A 18 2.92 -10.65 6.49
CA GLU A 18 2.25 -10.33 5.23
C GLU A 18 1.83 -8.86 5.16
N LYS A 19 1.45 -8.25 6.30
CA LYS A 19 1.20 -6.80 6.38
C LYS A 19 2.46 -6.00 6.12
N MET A 20 3.58 -6.36 6.74
CA MET A 20 4.85 -5.68 6.49
C MET A 20 5.26 -5.79 5.02
N ASP A 21 5.19 -7.00 4.44
CA ASP A 21 5.51 -7.22 3.04
C ASP A 21 4.60 -6.39 2.13
N MET A 22 3.29 -6.41 2.35
CA MET A 22 2.32 -5.61 1.61
C MET A 22 2.64 -4.11 1.68
N LEU A 23 2.89 -3.58 2.89
CA LEU A 23 3.17 -2.17 3.08
C LEU A 23 4.50 -1.77 2.42
N VAL A 24 5.56 -2.57 2.52
CA VAL A 24 6.83 -2.29 1.83
C VAL A 24 6.65 -2.18 0.31
N HIS A 25 5.91 -3.12 -0.30
CA HIS A 25 5.68 -3.08 -1.74
C HIS A 25 4.80 -1.90 -2.15
N LEU A 26 3.79 -1.56 -1.35
CA LEU A 26 2.95 -0.39 -1.60
C LEU A 26 3.75 0.93 -1.41
N ALA A 27 4.65 1.00 -0.43
CA ALA A 27 5.56 2.12 -0.26
C ALA A 27 6.44 2.32 -1.50
N HIS A 28 6.99 1.24 -2.06
CA HIS A 28 7.75 1.29 -3.29
C HIS A 28 6.89 1.76 -4.47
N ALA A 29 5.69 1.23 -4.64
CA ALA A 29 4.78 1.66 -5.70
C ALA A 29 4.42 3.16 -5.62
N LEU A 30 4.24 3.70 -4.41
CA LEU A 30 4.03 5.14 -4.20
C LEU A 30 5.22 5.97 -4.70
N THR A 31 6.46 5.48 -4.59
CA THR A 31 7.61 6.20 -5.17
C THR A 31 7.56 6.26 -6.70
N ILE A 32 7.00 5.24 -7.35
CA ILE A 32 6.82 5.23 -8.80
C ILE A 32 5.72 6.25 -9.17
N LEU A 33 4.57 6.19 -8.50
CA LEU A 33 3.47 7.14 -8.72
C LEU A 33 3.89 8.60 -8.45
N ALA A 34 4.74 8.84 -7.45
CA ALA A 34 5.29 10.17 -7.18
C ALA A 34 6.11 10.70 -8.35
N ARG A 35 6.88 9.85 -9.04
CA ARG A 35 7.72 10.26 -10.17
C ARG A 35 6.90 10.73 -11.37
N ASP A 36 5.68 10.22 -11.53
CA ASP A 36 4.77 10.66 -12.60
C ASP A 36 4.31 12.12 -12.42
N THR A 37 4.51 12.69 -11.22
CA THR A 37 4.20 14.11 -10.95
C THR A 37 5.30 15.07 -11.38
N TYR A 38 6.47 14.57 -11.81
CA TYR A 38 7.61 15.39 -12.22
C TYR A 38 7.51 15.84 -13.67
N ILE A 39 8.14 16.97 -13.99
CA ILE A 39 8.29 17.42 -15.38
C ILE A 39 9.27 16.47 -16.08
N VAL A 40 8.83 15.85 -17.18
CA VAL A 40 9.60 14.82 -17.91
C VAL A 40 11.01 15.28 -18.33
N THR A 41 11.18 16.56 -18.63
CA THR A 41 12.43 17.13 -19.19
C THR A 41 13.08 18.20 -18.30
N GLY A 42 12.74 18.28 -17.00
CA GLY A 42 13.29 19.30 -16.11
C GLY A 42 13.21 18.95 -14.63
N GLU A 43 13.74 19.82 -13.77
CA GLU A 43 13.83 19.61 -12.31
C GLU A 43 12.56 20.02 -11.54
N GLY A 44 11.45 20.27 -12.24
CA GLY A 44 10.21 20.76 -11.65
C GLY A 44 9.16 19.69 -11.37
N VAL A 45 8.11 20.09 -10.65
CA VAL A 45 6.94 19.25 -10.36
C VAL A 45 5.75 19.78 -11.15
N ALA A 46 5.16 18.96 -12.01
CA ALA A 46 3.98 19.28 -12.80
C ALA A 46 2.69 19.26 -11.97
N GLU A 47 2.59 18.33 -11.01
CA GLU A 47 1.41 18.13 -10.16
C GLU A 47 1.74 18.21 -8.65
N PRO A 48 2.10 19.38 -8.11
CA PRO A 48 2.58 19.51 -6.72
C PRO A 48 1.55 19.11 -5.66
N ALA A 49 0.26 19.34 -5.91
CA ALA A 49 -0.81 18.93 -5.01
C ALA A 49 -0.91 17.40 -4.90
N ARG A 50 -0.80 16.70 -6.04
CA ARG A 50 -0.82 15.24 -6.09
C ARG A 50 0.41 14.64 -5.45
N LEU A 51 1.60 15.20 -5.72
CA LEU A 51 2.86 14.79 -5.08
C LEU A 51 2.76 14.90 -3.55
N ARG A 52 2.19 16.00 -3.04
CA ARG A 52 1.97 16.17 -1.60
C ARG A 52 1.09 15.06 -1.04
N ARG A 53 -0.04 14.74 -1.69
CA ARG A 53 -0.93 13.65 -1.25
C ARG A 53 -0.21 12.30 -1.21
N ILE A 54 0.54 11.96 -2.27
CA ILE A 54 1.32 10.72 -2.33
C ILE A 54 2.33 10.66 -1.19
N THR A 55 3.01 11.77 -0.90
CA THR A 55 3.99 11.86 0.18
C THR A 55 3.35 11.69 1.57
N GLU A 56 2.17 12.26 1.80
CA GLU A 56 1.41 12.08 3.04
C GLU A 56 0.96 10.61 3.22
N VAL A 57 0.51 9.96 2.14
CA VAL A 57 0.19 8.52 2.16
C VAL A 57 1.42 7.70 2.51
N GLN A 58 2.55 7.99 1.86
CA GLN A 58 3.81 7.30 2.11
C GLN A 58 4.28 7.49 3.55
N HIS A 59 4.16 8.70 4.11
CA HIS A 59 4.48 8.99 5.50
C HIS A 59 3.66 8.13 6.48
N ARG A 60 2.34 8.10 6.32
CA ARG A 60 1.43 7.32 7.18
C ARG A 60 1.68 5.82 7.08
N LEU A 61 1.87 5.33 5.86
CA LEU A 61 2.15 3.94 5.57
C LEU A 61 3.47 3.50 6.22
N LEU A 62 4.55 4.28 6.03
CA LEU A 62 5.85 3.96 6.61
C LEU A 62 5.82 4.02 8.15
N GLY A 63 5.06 4.96 8.73
CA GLY A 63 4.82 4.98 10.18
C GLY A 63 4.17 3.69 10.69
N ALA A 64 3.16 3.19 9.99
CA ALA A 64 2.52 1.91 10.34
C ALA A 64 3.44 0.71 10.15
N LEU A 65 4.26 0.70 9.09
CA LEU A 65 5.28 -0.33 8.88
C LEU A 65 6.31 -0.36 10.03
N ILE A 66 6.82 0.81 10.43
CA ILE A 66 7.77 0.92 11.55
C ILE A 66 7.13 0.39 12.85
N ALA A 67 5.87 0.75 13.12
CA ALA A 67 5.15 0.26 14.30
C ALA A 67 4.97 -1.27 14.27
N LEU A 68 4.66 -1.87 13.10
CA LEU A 68 4.59 -3.33 12.94
C LEU A 68 5.95 -4.00 13.17
N MET A 69 7.03 -3.46 12.60
CA MET A 69 8.39 -3.99 12.77
C MET A 69 8.84 -3.97 14.24
N LYS A 70 8.43 -2.94 14.99
CA LYS A 70 8.74 -2.80 16.42
C LYS A 70 7.75 -3.49 17.35
N GLN A 71 6.70 -4.13 16.80
CA GLN A 71 5.62 -4.76 17.55
C GLN A 71 4.93 -3.77 18.52
N GLU A 72 4.81 -2.51 18.12
CA GLU A 72 4.17 -1.48 18.93
C GLU A 72 2.65 -1.69 18.98
N THR A 73 2.08 -1.57 20.18
CA THR A 73 0.63 -1.67 20.39
C THR A 73 -0.09 -0.37 20.03
N THR A 74 0.61 0.77 20.10
CA THR A 74 0.15 2.08 19.66
C THR A 74 0.33 2.26 18.15
N ARG A 75 -0.47 1.54 17.38
CA ARG A 75 -0.56 1.70 15.92
C ARG A 75 -1.99 1.99 15.50
N TYR A 76 -2.17 2.55 14.30
CA TYR A 76 -3.50 2.64 13.72
C TYR A 76 -4.13 1.23 13.63
N PRO A 77 -5.41 1.09 14.00
CA PRO A 77 -6.18 -0.10 13.64
C PRO A 77 -6.12 -0.31 12.12
N ASP A 78 -6.11 -1.56 11.68
CA ASP A 78 -5.96 -1.94 10.27
C ASP A 78 -6.94 -1.17 9.35
N GLU A 79 -8.20 -1.03 9.77
CA GLU A 79 -9.20 -0.27 9.03
C GLU A 79 -8.84 1.20 8.87
N VAL A 80 -8.40 1.84 9.96
CA VAL A 80 -8.03 3.26 9.94
C VAL A 80 -6.84 3.47 9.00
N LEU A 81 -5.84 2.59 9.06
CA LEU A 81 -4.69 2.64 8.15
C LEU A 81 -5.12 2.50 6.69
N VAL A 82 -5.91 1.48 6.37
CA VAL A 82 -6.32 1.21 4.98
C VAL A 82 -7.16 2.38 4.43
N ARG A 83 -8.06 2.96 5.22
CA ARG A 83 -8.79 4.18 4.82
C ARG A 83 -7.86 5.36 4.59
N LEU A 84 -6.95 5.65 5.52
CA LEU A 84 -6.00 6.76 5.39
C LEU A 84 -5.09 6.63 4.16
N VAL A 85 -4.88 5.41 3.68
CA VAL A 85 -4.05 5.10 2.51
C VAL A 85 -4.87 5.10 1.23
N LEU A 86 -6.10 4.57 1.21
CA LEU A 86 -6.87 4.33 -0.01
C LEU A 86 -8.01 5.33 -0.28
N GLU A 87 -8.51 6.05 0.72
CA GLU A 87 -9.60 7.02 0.55
C GLU A 87 -9.04 8.41 0.21
N HIS A 88 -9.22 8.85 -1.04
CA HIS A 88 -8.82 10.17 -1.54
C HIS A 88 -9.93 10.77 -2.41
N SER A 89 -11.03 11.18 -1.77
CA SER A 89 -12.19 11.77 -2.47
C SER A 89 -11.85 12.97 -3.34
N ASP A 90 -10.79 13.69 -2.98
CA ASP A 90 -10.34 14.91 -3.67
C ASP A 90 -9.38 14.61 -4.84
N ASP A 91 -9.05 13.34 -5.07
CA ASP A 91 -8.13 12.86 -6.10
C ASP A 91 -8.51 11.43 -6.52
N GLN A 92 -9.63 11.31 -7.25
CA GLN A 92 -10.17 10.02 -7.67
C GLN A 92 -9.16 9.20 -8.50
N GLY A 93 -8.35 9.86 -9.32
CA GLY A 93 -7.31 9.19 -10.10
C GLY A 93 -6.24 8.53 -9.22
N LEU A 94 -5.79 9.21 -8.17
CA LEU A 94 -4.91 8.61 -7.17
C LEU A 94 -5.59 7.45 -6.43
N GLN A 95 -6.85 7.64 -5.99
CA GLN A 95 -7.60 6.58 -5.30
C GLN A 95 -7.72 5.30 -6.15
N ASP A 96 -8.08 5.44 -7.43
CA ASP A 96 -8.22 4.30 -8.34
C ASP A 96 -6.88 3.58 -8.56
N GLN A 97 -5.80 4.32 -8.76
CA GLN A 97 -4.44 3.76 -8.88
C GLN A 97 -4.01 3.01 -7.62
N LEU A 98 -4.32 3.54 -6.43
CA LEU A 98 -3.98 2.91 -5.17
C LEU A 98 -4.79 1.63 -4.94
N LEU A 99 -6.10 1.64 -5.24
CA LEU A 99 -6.94 0.44 -5.18
C LEU A 99 -6.48 -0.64 -6.15
N GLU A 100 -6.12 -0.26 -7.38
CA GLU A 100 -5.59 -1.18 -8.38
C GLU A 100 -4.24 -1.77 -7.93
N THR A 101 -3.33 -0.93 -7.45
CA THR A 101 -2.02 -1.36 -6.92
C THR A 101 -2.21 -2.32 -5.75
N PHE A 102 -3.10 -1.97 -4.81
CA PHE A 102 -3.41 -2.80 -3.64
C PHE A 102 -3.96 -4.17 -4.05
N HIS A 103 -4.87 -4.20 -5.01
CA HIS A 103 -5.43 -5.43 -5.56
C HIS A 103 -4.35 -6.32 -6.20
N HIS A 104 -3.46 -5.74 -7.02
CA HIS A 104 -2.36 -6.49 -7.65
C HIS A 104 -1.40 -7.08 -6.62
N LEU A 105 -0.97 -6.30 -5.62
CA LEU A 105 -0.07 -6.77 -4.58
C LEU A 105 -0.70 -7.87 -3.72
N THR A 106 -2.00 -7.74 -3.43
CA THR A 106 -2.77 -8.78 -2.73
C THR A 106 -2.76 -10.10 -3.51
N ALA A 107 -2.96 -10.06 -4.83
CA ALA A 107 -2.94 -11.24 -5.68
C ALA A 107 -1.54 -11.88 -5.74
N GLN A 108 -0.47 -11.06 -5.78
CA GLN A 108 0.91 -11.54 -5.76
C GLN A 108 1.26 -12.25 -4.45
N LEU A 109 0.88 -11.68 -3.30
CA LEU A 109 1.10 -12.32 -1.99
C LEU A 109 0.40 -13.68 -1.90
N ALA A 110 -0.85 -13.78 -2.38
CA ALA A 110 -1.58 -15.05 -2.41
C ALA A 110 -0.88 -16.13 -3.25
N ALA A 111 -0.30 -15.74 -4.40
CA ALA A 111 0.46 -16.65 -5.25
C ALA A 111 1.75 -17.15 -4.58
N VAL A 112 2.46 -16.28 -3.85
CA VAL A 112 3.68 -16.65 -3.11
C VAL A 112 3.38 -17.65 -2.01
N ILE A 113 2.33 -17.41 -1.21
CA ILE A 113 1.92 -18.31 -0.12
C ILE A 113 1.55 -19.70 -0.66
N THR A 114 0.78 -19.74 -1.75
CA THR A 114 0.39 -21.00 -2.41
C THR A 114 1.61 -21.78 -2.90
N SER A 115 2.59 -21.07 -3.48
CA SER A 115 3.83 -21.67 -3.99
C SER A 115 4.74 -22.18 -2.87
N GLN A 116 4.77 -21.51 -1.72
CA GLN A 116 5.56 -21.95 -0.55
C GLN A 116 4.95 -23.17 0.14
N ARG A 117 3.61 -23.26 0.23
CA ARG A 117 2.91 -24.43 0.79
C ARG A 117 3.16 -25.70 -0.03
N HIS A 118 3.10 -25.61 -1.36
CA HIS A 118 3.41 -26.74 -2.24
C HIS A 118 4.85 -27.25 -2.14
N ARG A 119 5.80 -26.42 -1.69
CA ARG A 119 7.19 -26.86 -1.45
C ARG A 119 7.36 -27.55 -0.10
N ALA A 120 6.58 -27.18 0.91
CA ALA A 120 6.66 -27.75 2.26
C ALA A 120 6.01 -29.14 2.38
N ASP A 121 5.01 -29.45 1.55
CA ASP A 121 4.31 -30.75 1.54
C ASP A 121 4.98 -31.82 0.65
N GLY A 122 6.09 -31.45 -0.02
CA GLY A 122 6.83 -32.30 -0.96
C GLY A 122 8.20 -32.79 -0.46
N GLU A 123 8.55 -32.52 0.80
CA GLU A 123 9.73 -33.02 1.52
C GLU A 123 9.30 -34.04 2.59
#